data_AF-A0A835GWC2-F1
#
_entry.id   AF-A0A835GWC2-F1
#
_cell.length_a   1.000
_cell.length_b   1.000
_cell.length_c   1.000
_cell.angle_alpha   90.00
_cell.angle_beta   90.00
_cell.angle_gamma   90.00
#
_symmetry.space_group_name_H-M   'P 1'
#
loop_
_entity.id
_entity.type
_entity.pdbx_description
1 polymer ?
#
loop_
_entity_poly.entity_id
_entity_poly.type
_entity_poly.pdbx_seq_one_letter_code
_entity_poly.pdbx_strand_id
1 'polypeptide(L)'
;MAMRRSLALALLCLVGLAVLNVSQAQDSPQDYLSVHTAARAEVGVEPMTWDDGVAAYAQNYANQMASSCNLVHSSGPYGENLAWSSDSRLSSTEFKNIGHGL
;
A
#
# COMPACT_ATOMS: atom_id res chain seq x y z
N MET A 1 33.89 -28.95 -16.17
CA MET A 1 33.11 -28.91 -14.90
C MET A 1 32.97 -27.49 -14.32
N ALA A 2 34.00 -26.63 -14.40
CA ALA A 2 33.97 -25.26 -13.88
C ALA A 2 32.89 -24.35 -14.52
N MET A 3 32.77 -24.34 -15.86
CA MET A 3 31.81 -23.50 -16.59
C MET A 3 30.34 -23.74 -16.22
N ARG A 4 29.96 -24.99 -15.93
CA ARG A 4 28.59 -25.34 -15.50
C ARG A 4 28.28 -24.84 -14.08
N ARG A 5 29.30 -24.79 -13.20
CA ARG A 5 29.17 -24.25 -11.83
C ARG A 5 29.06 -22.72 -11.84
N SER A 6 29.83 -22.05 -12.68
CA SER A 6 29.74 -20.59 -12.88
C SER A 6 28.38 -20.17 -13.45
N LEU A 7 27.84 -20.93 -14.42
CA LEU A 7 26.52 -20.67 -15.00
C LEU A 7 25.40 -20.90 -13.96
N ALA A 8 25.49 -21.97 -13.16
CA ALA A 8 24.53 -22.24 -12.09
C ALA A 8 24.54 -21.15 -11.01
N LEU A 9 25.72 -20.65 -10.62
CA LEU A 9 25.84 -19.55 -9.67
C LEU A 9 25.27 -18.23 -10.22
N ALA A 10 25.53 -17.92 -11.49
CA ALA A 10 24.98 -16.74 -12.14
C ALA A 10 23.44 -16.80 -12.21
N LEU A 11 22.87 -17.95 -12.57
CA LEU A 11 21.42 -18.16 -12.58
C LEU A 11 20.80 -18.06 -11.18
N LEU A 12 21.44 -18.64 -10.16
CA LEU A 12 20.98 -18.54 -8.77
C LEU A 12 20.97 -17.07 -8.29
N CYS A 13 22.00 -16.31 -8.68
CA CYS A 13 22.12 -14.89 -8.35
C CYS A 13 21.02 -14.06 -9.03
N LEU A 14 20.78 -14.28 -10.33
CA LEU A 14 19.72 -13.59 -11.08
C LEU A 14 18.32 -13.89 -10.52
N VAL A 15 18.05 -15.14 -10.13
CA VAL A 15 16.79 -15.50 -9.46
C VAL A 15 16.70 -14.82 -8.09
N GLY A 16 17.78 -14.78 -7.30
CA GLY A 16 17.82 -14.09 -6.02
C GLY A 16 17.52 -12.58 -6.14
N LEU A 17 18.13 -11.89 -7.11
CA LEU A 17 17.85 -10.47 -7.38
C LEU A 17 16.41 -10.25 -7.85
N ALA A 18 15.83 -11.15 -8.65
CA ALA A 18 14.45 -11.03 -9.09
C ALA A 18 13.43 -11.20 -7.95
N VAL A 19 13.69 -12.10 -7.00
CA VAL A 19 12.78 -12.37 -5.86
C VAL A 19 12.77 -11.22 -4.83
N LEU A 20 13.88 -10.48 -4.67
CA LEU A 20 13.95 -9.31 -3.78
C LEU A 20 13.09 -8.12 -4.22
N ASN A 21 12.59 -8.12 -5.46
CA ASN A 21 11.73 -7.05 -5.99
C ASN A 21 10.23 -7.25 -5.67
N VAL A 22 9.83 -8.41 -5.15
CA VAL A 22 8.41 -8.74 -4.90
C VAL A 22 7.93 -8.28 -3.51
N SER A 23 8.83 -7.90 -2.61
CA SER A 23 8.52 -7.52 -1.23
C SER A 23 8.46 -6.01 -0.98
N GLN A 24 8.40 -5.18 -2.03
CA GLN A 24 8.14 -3.75 -1.85
C GLN A 24 6.65 -3.56 -1.55
N ALA A 25 6.31 -2.94 -0.42
CA ALA A 25 5.00 -2.33 -0.25
C ALA A 25 4.80 -1.39 -1.45
N GLN A 26 3.84 -1.71 -2.32
CA GLN A 26 3.70 -1.06 -3.63
C GLN A 26 3.20 0.38 -3.54
N ASP A 27 2.77 0.83 -2.36
CA ASP A 27 2.18 2.16 -2.17
C ASP A 27 3.15 3.11 -1.47
N SER A 28 3.50 4.20 -2.14
CA SER A 28 4.15 5.35 -1.55
C SER A 28 3.12 6.30 -0.91
N PRO A 29 3.51 7.18 0.02
CA PRO A 29 2.67 8.29 0.49
C PRO A 29 1.99 9.09 -0.64
N GLN A 30 2.70 9.27 -1.75
CA GLN A 30 2.21 10.03 -2.89
C GLN A 30 1.06 9.33 -3.61
N ASP A 31 1.02 7.99 -3.61
CA ASP A 31 -0.05 7.24 -4.26
C ASP A 31 -1.38 7.49 -3.55
N TYR A 32 -1.39 7.45 -2.20
CA TYR A 32 -2.54 7.83 -1.38
C TYR A 32 -2.97 9.28 -1.59
N LEU A 33 -2.04 10.24 -1.61
CA LEU A 33 -2.38 11.63 -1.89
C LEU A 33 -2.96 11.82 -3.29
N SER A 34 -2.43 11.12 -4.29
CA SER A 34 -2.83 11.28 -5.69
C SER A 34 -4.31 10.91 -5.90
N VAL A 35 -4.75 9.79 -5.32
CA VAL A 35 -6.11 9.28 -5.52
C VAL A 35 -7.13 10.21 -4.86
N HIS A 36 -6.81 10.71 -3.67
CA HIS A 36 -7.68 11.62 -2.93
C HIS A 36 -7.68 13.02 -3.55
N THR A 37 -6.54 13.49 -4.05
CA THR A 37 -6.44 14.78 -4.74
C THR A 37 -7.29 14.79 -6.01
N ALA A 38 -7.28 13.70 -6.78
CA ALA A 38 -8.15 13.57 -7.96
C ALA A 38 -9.64 13.68 -7.57
N ALA A 39 -10.08 12.91 -6.57
CA ALA A 39 -11.47 12.96 -6.09
C ALA A 39 -11.87 14.34 -5.52
N ARG A 40 -10.96 15.02 -4.80
CA ARG A 40 -11.20 16.38 -4.28
C ARG A 40 -11.31 17.41 -5.39
N ALA A 41 -10.50 17.27 -6.45
CA ALA A 41 -10.56 18.17 -7.61
C ALA A 41 -11.90 18.07 -8.36
N GLU A 42 -12.51 16.88 -8.44
CA GLU A 42 -13.83 16.68 -9.09
C GLU A 42 -14.94 17.50 -8.43
N VAL A 43 -14.81 17.80 -7.14
CA VAL A 43 -15.76 18.61 -6.37
C VAL A 43 -15.24 20.02 -6.04
N GLY A 44 -14.15 20.45 -6.68
CA GLY A 44 -13.60 21.81 -6.52
C GLY A 44 -12.93 22.09 -5.18
N VAL A 45 -12.39 21.05 -4.52
CA VAL A 45 -11.70 21.16 -3.23
C VAL A 45 -10.18 21.03 -3.42
N GLU A 46 -9.42 21.90 -2.73
CA GLU A 46 -7.95 21.93 -2.76
C GLU A 46 -7.30 20.59 -2.33
N PRO A 47 -6.10 20.26 -2.87
CA PRO A 47 -5.36 19.05 -2.56
C PRO A 47 -4.93 18.98 -1.09
N MET A 48 -4.65 17.75 -0.62
CA MET A 48 -4.13 17.52 0.74
C MET A 48 -2.61 17.42 0.72
N THR A 49 -1.99 17.76 1.85
CA THR A 49 -0.57 17.51 2.11
C THR A 49 -0.42 16.27 2.99
N TRP A 50 0.65 15.51 2.76
CA TRP A 50 1.00 14.39 3.63
C TRP A 50 1.46 14.90 5.00
N ASP A 51 1.06 14.21 6.07
CA ASP A 51 1.51 14.46 7.43
C ASP A 51 2.04 13.15 8.04
N ASP A 52 3.33 13.13 8.40
CA ASP A 52 3.98 11.92 8.92
C ASP A 52 3.43 11.49 10.28
N GLY A 53 2.89 12.42 11.08
CA GLY A 53 2.25 12.11 12.36
C GLY A 53 0.93 11.37 12.17
N VAL A 54 0.09 11.84 11.25
CA VAL A 54 -1.16 11.16 10.86
C VAL A 54 -0.87 9.80 10.24
N ALA A 55 0.17 9.71 9.39
CA ALA A 55 0.60 8.45 8.80
C ALA A 55 1.04 7.43 9.85
N ALA A 56 1.87 7.85 10.81
CA ALA A 56 2.31 6.99 11.91
C ALA A 56 1.14 6.55 12.79
N TYR A 57 0.17 7.44 13.04
CA TYR A 57 -1.06 7.12 13.77
C TYR A 57 -1.87 6.03 13.04
N ALA A 58 -2.15 6.23 11.75
CA ALA A 58 -2.90 5.29 10.92
C ALA A 58 -2.21 3.91 10.83
N GLN A 59 -0.88 3.90 10.65
CA GLN A 59 -0.10 2.66 10.60
C GLN A 59 -0.15 1.88 11.92
N ASN A 60 -0.01 2.57 13.06
CA ASN A 60 -0.11 1.94 14.37
C ASN A 60 -1.51 1.34 14.59
N TYR A 61 -2.55 2.07 14.19
CA TYR A 61 -3.92 1.57 14.32
C TYR A 61 -4.18 0.35 13.43
N ALA A 62 -3.74 0.38 12.18
CA ALA A 62 -3.83 -0.75 11.25
C ALA A 62 -3.14 -2.01 11.82
N ASN A 63 -1.97 -1.85 12.45
CA ASN A 63 -1.24 -2.97 13.07
C ASN A 63 -2.02 -3.61 14.22
N GLN A 64 -2.79 -2.84 15.00
CA GLN A 64 -3.63 -3.38 16.07
C GLN A 64 -4.82 -4.19 15.50
N MET A 65 -5.42 -3.70 14.41
CA MET A 65 -6.56 -4.34 13.75
C MET A 65 -6.21 -5.63 13.00
N ALA A 66 -4.94 -5.80 12.58
CA ALA A 66 -4.47 -6.98 11.84
C ALA A 66 -4.79 -8.32 12.54
N SER A 67 -4.95 -8.30 13.87
CA SER A 67 -5.27 -9.48 14.69
C SER A 67 -6.75 -9.87 14.71
N SER A 68 -7.66 -8.92 14.48
CA SER A 68 -9.10 -9.11 14.71
C SER A 68 -9.95 -9.02 13.44
N CYS A 69 -9.41 -8.48 12.33
CA CYS A 69 -10.12 -8.24 11.07
C CYS A 69 -11.45 -7.46 11.23
N ASN A 70 -11.63 -6.76 12.34
CA ASN A 70 -12.82 -5.95 12.60
C ASN A 70 -12.51 -4.49 12.27
N LEU A 71 -13.24 -3.93 11.30
CA LEU A 71 -13.16 -2.51 10.95
C LEU A 71 -13.97 -1.68 11.95
N VAL A 72 -13.36 -1.37 13.10
CA VAL A 72 -13.91 -0.48 14.11
C VAL A 72 -13.13 0.81 14.08
N HIS A 73 -13.80 1.95 14.27
CA HIS A 73 -13.13 3.24 14.30
C HIS A 73 -12.31 3.46 15.58
N SER A 74 -11.15 4.09 15.46
CA SER A 74 -10.24 4.37 16.59
C SER A 74 -10.82 5.32 17.64
N SER A 75 -11.86 6.09 17.28
CA SER A 75 -12.37 7.23 18.08
C SER A 75 -11.27 8.27 18.39
N GLY A 76 -10.24 8.33 17.55
CA GLY A 76 -9.13 9.26 17.66
C GLY A 76 -9.46 10.69 17.24
N PRO A 77 -8.46 11.59 17.26
CA PRO A 77 -8.65 13.00 16.93
C PRO A 77 -8.72 13.28 15.41
N TYR A 78 -8.45 12.29 14.56
CA TYR A 78 -8.40 12.43 13.11
C TYR A 78 -9.62 11.81 12.43
N GLY A 79 -10.01 12.35 11.27
CA GLY A 79 -10.95 11.66 10.39
C GLY A 79 -10.34 10.36 9.86
N GLU A 80 -11.14 9.31 9.74
CA GLU A 80 -10.64 7.96 9.49
C GLU A 80 -11.49 7.23 8.45
N ASN A 81 -10.81 6.60 7.49
CA ASN A 81 -11.39 5.63 6.57
C ASN A 81 -10.69 4.29 6.78
N LEU A 82 -11.46 3.20 6.82
CA LEU A 82 -10.96 1.85 7.06
C LEU A 82 -11.29 0.95 5.87
N ALA A 83 -10.34 0.09 5.49
CA ALA A 83 -10.53 -0.89 4.44
C ALA A 83 -9.81 -2.19 4.79
N TRP A 84 -10.40 -3.31 4.35
CA TRP A 84 -9.86 -4.65 4.53
C TRP A 84 -10.30 -5.54 3.36
N SER A 85 -9.47 -6.52 3.04
CA SER A 85 -9.75 -7.55 2.05
C SER A 85 -9.08 -8.83 2.49
N SER A 86 -9.70 -9.95 2.13
CA SER A 86 -9.08 -11.26 2.21
C SER A 86 -8.03 -11.47 1.11
N ASP A 87 -8.03 -10.64 0.06
CA ASP A 87 -6.99 -10.63 -0.97
C ASP A 87 -5.76 -9.85 -0.46
N SER A 88 -4.58 -10.42 -0.67
CA SER A 88 -3.28 -9.79 -0.41
C SER A 88 -3.00 -8.52 -1.23
N ARG A 89 -3.85 -8.17 -2.20
CA ARG A 89 -3.58 -7.13 -3.20
C ARG A 89 -4.11 -5.74 -2.91
N LEU A 90 -4.77 -5.50 -1.77
CA LEU A 90 -5.25 -4.15 -1.45
C LEU A 90 -4.14 -3.11 -1.56
N SER A 91 -4.30 -2.22 -2.53
CA SER A 91 -3.37 -1.12 -2.79
C SER A 91 -4.13 0.19 -2.99
N SER A 92 -3.48 1.28 -2.60
CA SER A 92 -3.94 2.66 -2.88
C SER A 92 -4.22 2.91 -4.37
N THR A 93 -3.55 2.17 -5.26
CA THR A 93 -3.74 2.26 -6.71
C THR A 93 -5.03 1.56 -7.18
N GLU A 94 -5.50 0.54 -6.46
CA GLU A 94 -6.76 -0.16 -6.74
C GLU A 94 -7.99 0.64 -6.28
N PHE A 95 -7.84 1.57 -5.34
CA PHE A 95 -8.92 2.49 -4.93
C PHE A 95 -9.45 3.34 -6.09
N LYS A 96 -8.66 3.58 -7.15
CA LYS A 96 -9.14 4.23 -8.38
C LYS A 96 -10.09 3.35 -9.19
N ASN A 97 -10.01 2.03 -9.06
CA ASN A 97 -10.75 1.06 -9.89
C ASN A 97 -12.11 0.65 -9.30
N ILE A 98 -12.49 1.15 -8.12
CA ILE A 98 -13.80 0.85 -7.49
C ILE A 98 -14.93 1.73 -8.05
N GLY A 99 -14.64 2.64 -8.99
CA GLY A 99 -15.63 3.54 -9.62
C GLY A 99 -16.49 2.94 -10.75
N HIS A 100 -16.47 1.61 -10.95
CA HIS A 100 -17.24 0.93 -12.01
C HIS A 100 -18.10 -0.23 -11.48
N GLY A 101 -18.68 -0.10 -10.28
CA GLY A 101 -19.48 -1.19 -9.73
C GLY A 101 -20.30 -0.92 -8.47
N LEU A 102 -20.77 0.32 -8.25
CA LEU A 102 -21.88 0.61 -7.35
C LEU A 102 -22.98 1.32 -8.13
#